data_AF-G5GJH4-F1
#
_entry.id   AF-G5GJH4-F1
#
_cell.length_a   1.000
_cell.length_b   1.000
_cell.length_c   1.000
_cell.angle_alpha   90.00
_cell.angle_beta   90.00
_cell.angle_gamma   90.00
#
_symmetry.space_group_name_H-M   'P 1'
#
loop_
_entity.id
_entity.type
_entity.pdbx_description
1 polymer ?
#
loop_
_entity_poly.entity_id
_entity_poly.type
_entity_poly.pdbx_seq_one_letter_code
_entity_poly.pdbx_strand_id
1 'polypeptide(L)'
;MHEITMRYRMSTRDAFYGGGVVNGARSITLLEDAADRLMAKVYKNTGRCSKVKKIRLFVPCFAGDYIEIRARILKEEDEKTLIEVRSFKVAQIPEKPKFASSIDVLEDPPLSTLAIFEYEIPKKKLDRKSGNKALSGIRVLDLTHAYNGPFCTTLLGDNGAEVIKFEPIGGEQCRFWPPIDEKTNESGFYAFLNRNKKGCTINLKSDKGREIFYKLVKEADIVVENFRPGVTKKLKVDYETLKKINPGIIYASGTGFGQYGPLSHRPCYDIVAQSLAGMVNITGYPDTPPVKVGASIADNVTGIYLCVGVLMALYRRSVTGKGQHVDVAMADTIFTLLENAIVTTTLSGTIPQRQGNIDLTIAPFNIYEAEDGYVALGVGNDKLFKVFCDVIGRSDLVQHPKYCTNDLRVKNYNDGLHDIIVQWVKKHKKRDIEEMFDKVGIPCGPVLDMKEAIEHPQFQEREMMVHMEHPLIGDMYFQGCPIKLSATPGSVDTPAPMLGQHNKEIYGLSDAELEELKKEGII
;
A
#
# COMPACT_ATOMS: atom_id res chain seq x y z
N MET A 1 -8.23 17.79 -35.88
CA MET A 1 -7.01 17.57 -35.06
C MET A 1 -7.13 18.43 -33.82
N HIS A 2 -7.00 17.83 -32.64
CA HIS A 2 -7.10 18.53 -31.35
C HIS A 2 -5.83 19.37 -31.13
N GLU A 3 -5.98 20.67 -30.91
CA GLU A 3 -4.89 21.57 -30.52
C GLU A 3 -4.86 21.64 -28.99
N ILE A 4 -3.69 21.41 -28.39
CA ILE A 4 -3.53 21.34 -26.94
C ILE A 4 -2.68 22.52 -26.48
N THR A 5 -3.20 23.27 -25.51
CA THR A 5 -2.57 24.49 -25.00
C THR A 5 -1.96 24.23 -23.63
N MET A 6 -0.69 24.60 -23.47
CA MET A 6 0.05 24.58 -22.22
C MET A 6 0.56 25.99 -21.90
N ARG A 7 0.10 26.55 -20.78
CA ARG A 7 0.68 27.77 -20.20
C ARG A 7 1.67 27.40 -19.11
N TYR A 8 2.85 28.01 -19.13
CA TYR A 8 3.93 27.66 -18.21
C TYR A 8 4.81 28.87 -17.88
N ARG A 9 5.29 28.95 -16.64
CA ARG A 9 6.25 29.97 -16.18
C ARG A 9 7.66 29.40 -16.26
N MET A 10 8.50 29.98 -17.11
CA MET A 10 9.88 29.54 -17.34
C MET A 10 10.68 29.59 -16.03
N SER A 11 11.27 28.48 -15.59
CA SER A 11 12.24 28.46 -14.48
C SER A 11 13.66 28.70 -15.00
N THR A 12 14.60 28.95 -14.08
CA THR A 12 16.03 29.05 -14.40
C THR A 12 16.62 27.75 -14.97
N ARG A 13 15.94 26.61 -14.77
CA ARG A 13 16.32 25.34 -15.37
C ARG A 13 15.81 25.22 -16.80
N ASP A 14 14.73 25.89 -17.18
CA ASP A 14 14.14 25.77 -18.52
C ASP A 14 14.79 26.70 -19.56
N ALA A 15 15.51 27.73 -19.10
CA ALA A 15 16.17 28.71 -19.94
C ALA A 15 17.69 28.47 -19.98
N PHE A 16 18.19 27.85 -21.05
CA PHE A 16 19.62 27.74 -21.31
C PHE A 16 20.08 28.87 -22.25
N TYR A 17 20.94 29.77 -21.77
CA TYR A 17 21.55 30.84 -22.59
C TYR A 17 22.70 30.29 -23.45
N GLY A 18 22.38 29.42 -24.42
CA GLY A 18 23.36 28.73 -25.25
C GLY A 18 23.37 29.20 -26.70
N GLY A 19 24.34 30.07 -27.03
CA GLY A 19 25.01 30.19 -28.33
C GLY A 19 24.18 30.25 -29.62
N GLY A 20 23.85 31.47 -30.05
CA GLY A 20 23.38 31.78 -31.40
C GLY A 20 22.41 32.97 -31.43
N VAL A 21 22.79 34.05 -32.12
CA VAL A 21 21.92 35.20 -32.36
C VAL A 21 21.30 35.04 -33.74
N VAL A 22 19.97 35.07 -33.83
CA VAL A 22 19.24 35.20 -35.10
C VAL A 22 18.39 36.47 -34.96
N ASN A 23 18.61 37.45 -35.85
CA ASN A 23 17.93 38.76 -35.83
C ASN A 23 17.96 39.49 -34.46
N GLY A 24 19.11 39.50 -33.79
CA GLY A 24 19.28 40.24 -32.52
C GLY A 24 18.67 39.58 -31.28
N ALA A 25 17.92 38.48 -31.42
CA ALA A 25 17.33 37.73 -30.31
C ALA A 25 18.17 36.48 -29.97
N ARG A 26 18.36 36.21 -28.68
CA ARG A 26 18.98 34.96 -28.19
C ARG A 26 17.96 33.82 -28.29
N SER A 27 18.29 32.74 -29.00
CA SER A 27 17.42 31.56 -29.09
C SER A 27 17.35 30.82 -27.76
N ILE A 28 16.19 30.25 -27.43
CA ILE A 28 15.99 29.45 -26.22
C ILE A 28 15.64 28.03 -26.64
N THR A 29 16.31 27.06 -26.04
CA THR A 29 16.02 25.64 -26.27
C THR A 29 15.12 25.15 -25.15
N LEU A 30 13.92 24.67 -25.48
CA LEU A 30 13.06 23.95 -24.52
C LEU A 30 13.78 22.65 -24.14
N LEU A 31 14.06 22.47 -22.85
CA LEU A 31 14.68 21.25 -22.34
C LEU A 31 13.70 20.07 -22.28
N GLU A 32 14.26 18.87 -22.18
CA GLU A 32 13.57 17.57 -22.15
C GLU A 32 12.37 17.53 -21.20
N ASP A 33 12.51 18.08 -19.98
CA ASP A 33 11.46 18.12 -18.96
C ASP A 33 10.19 18.88 -19.39
N ALA A 34 10.33 19.96 -20.16
CA ALA A 34 9.19 20.76 -20.60
C ALA A 34 8.50 20.13 -21.82
N ALA A 35 9.28 19.45 -22.66
CA ALA A 35 8.76 18.61 -23.74
C ALA A 35 7.96 17.43 -23.16
N ASP A 36 8.48 16.73 -22.15
CA ASP A 36 7.78 15.63 -21.48
C ASP A 36 6.40 16.04 -20.94
N ARG A 37 6.31 17.21 -20.29
CA ARG A 37 5.03 17.72 -19.75
C ARG A 37 4.02 18.06 -20.85
N LEU A 38 4.49 18.62 -21.96
CA LEU A 38 3.65 18.91 -23.12
C LEU A 38 3.13 17.60 -23.72
N MET A 39 4.01 16.62 -23.90
CA MET A 39 3.67 15.31 -24.45
C MET A 39 2.68 14.54 -23.58
N ALA A 40 2.83 14.60 -22.26
CA ALA A 40 1.87 14.01 -21.34
C ALA A 40 0.45 14.60 -21.50
N LYS A 41 0.34 15.91 -21.76
CA LYS A 41 -0.93 16.56 -22.08
C LYS A 41 -1.45 16.17 -23.46
N VAL A 42 -0.57 16.06 -24.46
CA VAL A 42 -0.94 15.71 -25.84
C VAL A 42 -1.59 14.33 -25.92
N TYR A 43 -1.00 13.34 -25.24
CA TYR A 43 -1.48 11.95 -25.28
C TYR A 43 -2.40 11.56 -24.12
N LYS A 44 -2.71 12.49 -23.20
CA LYS A 44 -3.41 12.18 -21.93
C LYS A 44 -2.76 11.00 -21.18
N ASN A 45 -1.44 10.84 -21.29
CA ASN A 45 -0.68 9.71 -20.77
C ASN A 45 0.46 10.22 -19.87
N THR A 46 0.78 9.51 -18.79
CA THR A 46 1.90 9.82 -17.89
C THR A 46 3.23 9.18 -18.31
N GLY A 47 3.29 8.51 -19.46
CA GLY A 47 4.51 7.90 -20.01
C GLY A 47 5.59 8.93 -20.35
N ARG A 48 6.86 8.57 -20.11
CA ARG A 48 8.04 9.39 -20.44
C ARG A 48 8.35 9.35 -21.93
N CYS A 49 8.79 10.48 -22.50
CA CYS A 49 9.43 10.53 -23.82
C CYS A 49 10.81 9.87 -23.71
N SER A 50 11.16 8.98 -24.64
CA SER A 50 12.47 8.33 -24.65
C SER A 50 13.56 9.18 -25.30
N LYS A 51 13.19 10.18 -26.13
CA LYS A 51 14.16 11.04 -26.82
C LYS A 51 13.52 12.29 -27.43
N VAL A 52 13.94 13.47 -26.99
CA VAL A 52 13.59 14.75 -27.64
C VAL A 52 14.79 15.26 -28.44
N LYS A 53 14.72 15.25 -29.77
CA LYS A 53 15.72 15.94 -30.61
C LYS A 53 15.45 17.46 -30.55
N LYS A 54 16.14 18.15 -29.63
CA LYS A 54 16.29 19.62 -29.48
C LYS A 54 15.10 20.47 -29.99
N ILE A 55 14.31 21.00 -29.07
CA ILE A 55 13.30 22.01 -29.38
C ILE A 55 13.95 23.39 -29.39
N ARG A 56 14.19 23.99 -30.56
CA ARG A 56 14.52 25.43 -30.61
C ARG A 56 13.23 26.22 -30.66
N LEU A 57 13.04 27.11 -29.70
CA LEU A 57 12.02 28.15 -29.76
C LEU A 57 12.67 29.46 -30.24
N PHE A 58 12.04 30.12 -31.21
CA PHE A 58 12.47 31.44 -31.69
C PHE A 58 11.72 32.60 -31.03
N VAL A 59 11.21 32.40 -29.80
CA VAL A 59 10.62 33.47 -29.00
C VAL A 59 11.60 33.86 -27.89
N PRO A 60 12.07 35.11 -27.82
CA PRO A 60 12.93 35.56 -26.73
C PRO A 60 12.14 35.58 -25.41
N CYS A 61 12.54 34.74 -24.45
CA CYS A 61 12.02 34.71 -23.09
C CYS A 61 13.13 34.72 -22.02
N PHE A 62 12.78 35.11 -20.81
CA PHE A 62 13.66 35.08 -19.65
C PHE A 62 13.09 34.13 -18.60
N ALA A 63 13.95 33.65 -17.68
CA ALA A 63 13.45 32.96 -16.49
C ALA A 63 12.48 33.89 -15.74
N GLY A 64 11.27 33.40 -15.47
CA GLY A 64 10.17 34.18 -14.89
C GLY A 64 9.08 34.56 -15.89
N ASP A 65 9.37 34.56 -17.20
CA ASP A 65 8.38 34.83 -18.25
C ASP A 65 7.32 33.72 -18.32
N TYR A 66 6.09 34.13 -18.65
CA TYR A 66 5.01 33.22 -18.96
C TYR A 66 4.92 33.00 -20.47
N ILE A 67 4.89 31.73 -20.87
CA ILE A 67 4.72 31.32 -22.25
C ILE A 67 3.47 30.46 -22.40
N GLU A 68 2.81 30.61 -23.55
CA GLU A 68 1.77 29.72 -24.03
C GLU A 68 2.36 28.88 -25.16
N ILE A 69 2.25 27.56 -25.05
CA ILE A 69 2.66 26.61 -26.07
C ILE A 69 1.41 25.91 -26.57
N ARG A 70 1.19 25.91 -27.88
CA ARG A 70 0.13 25.15 -28.54
C ARG A 70 0.76 24.02 -29.34
N ALA A 71 0.28 22.81 -29.14
CA ALA A 71 0.76 21.63 -29.85
C ALA A 71 -0.38 20.97 -30.63
N ARG A 72 -0.07 20.52 -31.83
CA ARG A 72 -0.99 19.80 -32.70
C ARG A 72 -0.27 18.63 -33.39
N ILE A 73 -0.85 17.45 -33.32
CA ILE A 73 -0.38 16.28 -34.05
C ILE A 73 -0.64 16.49 -35.55
N LEU A 74 0.39 16.37 -36.39
CA LEU A 74 0.29 16.48 -37.84
C LEU A 74 0.18 15.12 -38.53
N LYS A 75 0.93 14.12 -38.05
CA LYS A 75 0.98 12.77 -38.62
C LYS A 75 1.39 11.75 -37.56
N GLU A 76 0.76 10.57 -37.55
CA GLU A 76 1.16 9.43 -36.71
C GLU A 76 1.57 8.26 -37.62
N GLU A 77 2.75 7.70 -37.37
CA GLU A 77 3.25 6.44 -37.92
C GLU A 77 3.66 5.53 -36.74
N ASP A 78 3.67 4.21 -36.93
CA ASP A 78 3.69 3.19 -35.86
C ASP A 78 4.69 3.42 -34.70
N GLU A 79 5.83 4.07 -34.96
CA GLU A 79 6.87 4.38 -33.95
C GLU A 79 7.29 5.86 -33.95
N LYS A 80 6.57 6.74 -34.66
CA LYS A 80 6.91 8.16 -34.81
C LYS A 80 5.67 9.03 -34.95
N THR A 81 5.53 10.03 -34.09
CA THR A 81 4.52 11.08 -34.25
C THR A 81 5.13 12.42 -34.61
N LEU A 82 4.67 13.01 -35.71
CA LEU A 82 4.98 14.35 -36.15
C LEU A 82 4.03 15.35 -35.45
N ILE A 83 4.60 16.31 -34.72
CA ILE A 83 3.84 17.30 -33.95
C ILE A 83 4.33 18.69 -34.34
N GLU A 84 3.39 19.59 -34.60
CA GLU A 84 3.63 21.02 -34.70
C GLU A 84 3.49 21.64 -33.31
N VAL A 85 4.51 22.39 -32.87
CA VAL A 85 4.48 23.12 -31.61
C VAL A 85 4.69 24.61 -31.89
N ARG A 86 3.72 25.44 -31.54
CA ARG A 86 3.78 26.91 -31.62
C ARG A 86 3.93 27.48 -30.22
N SER A 87 4.72 28.53 -30.06
CA SER A 87 4.96 29.17 -28.76
C SER A 87 4.73 30.67 -28.85
N PHE A 88 4.11 31.23 -27.82
CA PHE A 88 3.71 32.63 -27.71
C PHE A 88 4.16 33.17 -26.35
N LYS A 89 4.74 34.37 -26.32
CA LYS A 89 5.00 35.08 -25.06
C LYS A 89 3.67 35.68 -24.58
N VAL A 90 3.29 35.40 -23.33
CA VAL A 90 2.00 35.86 -22.80
C VAL A 90 2.19 37.27 -22.22
N ALA A 91 1.59 38.28 -22.86
CA ALA A 91 1.81 39.69 -22.53
C ALA A 91 1.04 40.20 -21.29
N GLN A 92 0.09 39.43 -20.74
CA GLN A 92 -0.78 39.96 -19.68
C GLN A 92 -1.27 38.90 -18.71
N ILE A 93 -0.84 38.97 -17.43
CA ILE A 93 -1.66 38.56 -16.28
C ILE A 93 -1.28 39.39 -15.03
N PRO A 94 -2.15 40.29 -14.53
CA PRO A 94 -2.14 40.66 -13.10
C PRO A 94 -3.53 40.50 -12.47
N GLU A 95 -3.63 40.19 -11.18
CA GLU A 95 -3.93 41.27 -10.20
C GLU A 95 -2.96 41.41 -9.03
N LYS A 96 -2.02 40.47 -8.77
CA LYS A 96 -0.93 40.70 -7.78
C LYS A 96 0.44 40.20 -8.26
N PRO A 97 1.15 40.95 -9.11
CA PRO A 97 2.54 40.68 -9.45
C PRO A 97 3.48 41.15 -8.32
N LYS A 98 4.46 40.33 -7.94
CA LYS A 98 5.41 40.63 -6.84
C LYS A 98 6.67 41.42 -7.25
N PHE A 99 6.89 41.70 -8.54
CA PHE A 99 8.05 42.47 -9.02
C PHE A 99 7.70 43.25 -10.28
N ALA A 100 8.35 44.41 -10.46
CA ALA A 100 8.25 45.22 -11.67
C ALA A 100 9.01 44.54 -12.81
N SER A 101 8.30 44.10 -13.85
CA SER A 101 8.89 43.93 -15.17
C SER A 101 8.07 44.75 -16.16
N SER A 102 8.59 45.93 -16.49
CA SER A 102 8.31 46.58 -17.76
C SER A 102 8.72 45.63 -18.89
N ILE A 103 7.87 45.43 -19.89
CA ILE A 103 8.23 45.51 -21.31
C ILE A 103 6.93 45.52 -22.11
N ASP A 104 6.90 46.47 -23.03
CA ASP A 104 5.83 46.72 -24.00
C ASP A 104 5.49 45.52 -24.89
N VAL A 105 4.26 45.60 -25.39
CA VAL A 105 3.60 44.72 -26.36
C VAL A 105 4.40 44.66 -27.66
N LEU A 106 4.55 43.45 -28.21
CA LEU A 106 4.73 43.29 -29.67
C LEU A 106 3.38 42.82 -30.23
N GLU A 107 2.84 43.60 -31.17
CA GLU A 107 1.82 43.12 -32.10
C GLU A 107 2.32 41.85 -32.80
N ASP A 108 1.42 40.88 -32.95
CA ASP A 108 1.59 39.54 -33.53
C ASP A 108 3.00 39.25 -34.12
N PRO A 109 3.94 38.67 -33.36
CA PRO A 109 5.28 38.46 -33.87
C PRO A 109 5.22 37.44 -35.03
N PRO A 110 5.77 37.75 -36.21
CA PRO A 110 5.62 36.94 -37.44
C PRO A 110 6.45 35.63 -37.44
N LEU A 111 6.81 35.08 -36.28
CA LEU A 111 7.66 33.90 -36.18
C LEU A 111 6.97 32.77 -35.41
N SER A 112 6.04 32.10 -36.10
CA SER A 112 5.63 30.73 -35.79
C SER A 112 6.85 29.82 -35.92
N THR A 113 7.35 29.29 -34.81
CA THR A 113 8.40 28.25 -34.87
C THR A 113 7.72 26.91 -35.15
N LEU A 114 8.02 26.26 -36.27
CA LEU A 114 7.65 24.86 -36.50
C LEU A 114 8.79 24.00 -35.95
N ALA A 115 8.57 23.30 -34.85
CA ALA A 115 9.49 22.29 -34.35
C ALA A 115 8.87 20.89 -34.56
N ILE A 116 9.60 20.01 -35.24
CA ILE A 116 9.18 18.65 -35.60
C ILE A 116 9.93 17.64 -34.71
N PHE A 117 9.22 16.67 -34.13
CA PHE A 117 9.80 15.63 -33.27
C PHE A 117 9.47 14.21 -33.74
N GLU A 118 10.24 13.25 -33.24
CA GLU A 118 9.97 11.82 -33.33
C GLU A 118 9.64 11.32 -31.91
N TYR A 119 8.41 10.87 -31.69
CA TYR A 119 7.95 10.28 -30.44
C TYR A 119 7.92 8.75 -30.57
N GLU A 120 8.73 8.06 -29.76
CA GLU A 120 8.72 6.60 -29.68
C GLU A 120 7.89 6.19 -28.45
N ILE A 121 6.70 5.65 -28.68
CA ILE A 121 5.85 5.11 -27.62
C ILE A 121 6.59 3.91 -27.00
N PRO A 122 6.87 3.90 -25.69
CA PRO A 122 7.36 2.68 -25.05
C PRO A 122 6.35 1.57 -25.31
N LYS A 123 6.73 0.52 -26.05
CA LYS A 123 5.94 -0.70 -26.24
C LYS A 123 5.71 -1.38 -24.87
N LYS A 124 4.76 -0.87 -24.09
CA LYS A 124 4.02 -1.69 -23.14
C LYS A 124 2.69 -1.99 -23.80
N LYS A 125 2.45 -3.27 -24.13
CA LYS A 125 1.16 -3.79 -24.57
C LYS A 125 0.07 -3.21 -23.66
N LEU A 126 -0.66 -2.21 -24.15
CA LEU A 126 -1.87 -1.67 -23.52
C LEU A 126 -3.08 -2.62 -23.69
N ASP A 127 -2.86 -3.81 -24.26
CA ASP A 127 -3.85 -4.89 -24.35
C ASP A 127 -4.05 -5.70 -23.05
N ARG A 128 -3.48 -5.26 -21.92
CA ARG A 128 -3.92 -5.79 -20.62
C ARG A 128 -5.23 -5.08 -20.30
N LYS A 129 -6.37 -5.76 -20.56
CA LYS A 129 -7.75 -5.34 -20.28
C LYS A 129 -7.79 -4.24 -19.23
N SER A 130 -8.33 -3.07 -19.60
CA SER A 130 -8.64 -1.98 -18.68
C SER A 130 -9.67 -2.46 -17.65
N GLY A 131 -9.23 -3.20 -16.65
CA GLY A 131 -10.05 -3.53 -15.50
C GLY A 131 -10.34 -2.25 -14.74
N ASN A 132 -11.52 -2.16 -14.14
CA ASN A 132 -11.98 -0.99 -13.39
C ASN A 132 -11.29 -0.84 -12.01
N LYS A 133 -10.20 -1.57 -11.74
CA LYS A 133 -9.51 -1.61 -10.44
C LYS A 133 -8.15 -0.93 -10.48
N ALA A 134 -7.71 -0.42 -9.32
CA ALA A 134 -6.54 0.44 -9.18
C ALA A 134 -5.23 -0.16 -9.71
N LEU A 135 -5.03 -1.47 -9.61
CA LEU A 135 -3.83 -2.18 -10.03
C LEU A 135 -4.04 -3.04 -11.29
N SER A 136 -5.12 -2.79 -12.03
CA SER A 136 -5.36 -3.46 -13.31
C SER A 136 -4.17 -3.25 -14.26
N GLY A 137 -3.73 -4.33 -14.89
CA GLY A 137 -2.57 -4.34 -15.78
C GLY A 137 -1.22 -4.58 -15.10
N ILE A 138 -1.16 -4.62 -13.76
CA ILE A 138 0.03 -5.00 -12.99
C ILE A 138 0.10 -6.53 -12.88
N ARG A 139 1.24 -7.12 -13.24
CA ARG A 139 1.49 -8.57 -13.06
C ARG A 139 2.49 -8.83 -11.93
N VAL A 140 2.12 -9.68 -10.99
CA VAL A 140 2.88 -10.05 -9.79
C VAL A 140 3.26 -11.53 -9.86
N LEU A 141 4.55 -11.85 -9.73
CA LEU A 141 5.02 -13.22 -9.48
C LEU A 141 5.20 -13.40 -7.98
N ASP A 142 4.34 -14.23 -7.40
CA ASP A 142 4.26 -14.49 -5.96
C ASP A 142 5.01 -15.80 -5.63
N LEU A 143 6.21 -15.67 -5.07
CA LEU A 143 7.04 -16.77 -4.57
C LEU A 143 6.85 -16.98 -3.05
N THR A 144 5.84 -16.37 -2.46
CA THR A 144 5.68 -16.30 -1.01
C THR A 144 4.97 -17.52 -0.43
N HIS A 145 5.19 -17.77 0.85
CA HIS A 145 4.55 -18.82 1.64
C HIS A 145 4.16 -18.32 3.03
N ALA A 146 3.46 -19.12 3.84
CA ALA A 146 2.98 -18.68 5.16
C ALA A 146 2.03 -17.46 5.08
N TYR A 147 2.47 -16.29 5.56
CA TYR A 147 1.54 -15.21 5.91
C TYR A 147 1.95 -13.83 5.35
N ASN A 148 3.05 -13.22 5.81
CA ASN A 148 3.34 -11.81 5.49
C ASN A 148 3.38 -11.50 3.97
N GLY A 149 4.04 -12.35 3.19
CA GLY A 149 4.14 -12.27 1.74
C GLY A 149 2.80 -12.56 1.07
N PRO A 150 2.12 -13.69 1.37
CA PRO A 150 0.81 -13.97 0.80
C PRO A 150 -0.23 -12.89 1.09
N PHE A 151 -0.16 -12.26 2.27
CA PHE A 151 -1.05 -11.16 2.64
C PHE A 151 -0.79 -9.91 1.80
N CYS A 152 0.48 -9.55 1.58
CA CYS A 152 0.85 -8.48 0.65
C CYS A 152 0.28 -8.74 -0.75
N THR A 153 0.49 -9.94 -1.30
CA THR A 153 0.05 -10.24 -2.67
C THR A 153 -1.47 -10.38 -2.79
N THR A 154 -2.16 -10.78 -1.73
CA THR A 154 -3.63 -10.73 -1.66
C THR A 154 -4.15 -9.30 -1.69
N LEU A 155 -3.55 -8.36 -0.97
CA LEU A 155 -3.91 -6.94 -1.07
C LEU A 155 -3.72 -6.40 -2.51
N LEU A 156 -2.66 -6.82 -3.20
CA LEU A 156 -2.44 -6.45 -4.60
C LEU A 156 -3.51 -7.07 -5.53
N GLY A 157 -3.83 -8.35 -5.34
CA GLY A 157 -4.84 -9.08 -6.11
C GLY A 157 -6.26 -8.54 -5.91
N ASP A 158 -6.65 -8.27 -4.67
CA ASP A 158 -7.93 -7.65 -4.29
C ASP A 158 -8.13 -6.28 -4.98
N ASN A 159 -7.04 -5.57 -5.24
CA ASN A 159 -7.03 -4.30 -5.96
C ASN A 159 -6.73 -4.42 -7.47
N GLY A 160 -6.79 -5.64 -8.03
CA GLY A 160 -6.84 -5.90 -9.46
C GLY A 160 -5.51 -6.29 -10.13
N ALA A 161 -4.43 -6.51 -9.37
CA ALA A 161 -3.21 -7.07 -9.95
C ALA A 161 -3.42 -8.53 -10.37
N GLU A 162 -2.83 -8.95 -11.49
CA GLU A 162 -2.73 -10.38 -11.85
C GLU A 162 -1.63 -11.02 -11.01
N VAL A 163 -2.03 -11.75 -9.97
CA VAL A 163 -1.10 -12.43 -9.06
C VAL A 163 -0.96 -13.89 -9.45
N ILE A 164 0.26 -14.29 -9.80
CA ILE A 164 0.62 -15.67 -10.16
C ILE A 164 1.43 -16.25 -9.00
N LYS A 165 0.82 -17.14 -8.25
CA LYS A 165 1.44 -17.84 -7.12
C LYS A 165 2.21 -19.06 -7.61
N PHE A 166 3.46 -19.16 -7.20
CA PHE A 166 4.34 -20.28 -7.48
C PHE A 166 4.59 -21.09 -6.23
N GLU A 167 4.28 -22.37 -6.31
CA GLU A 167 4.46 -23.31 -5.22
C GLU A 167 5.42 -24.44 -5.60
N PRO A 168 6.06 -25.09 -4.61
CA PRO A 168 6.66 -26.39 -4.82
C PRO A 168 5.61 -27.39 -5.35
N ILE A 169 6.07 -28.47 -5.98
CA ILE A 169 5.20 -29.53 -6.53
C ILE A 169 4.26 -30.13 -5.47
N GLY A 170 4.71 -30.19 -4.21
CA GLY A 170 3.91 -30.66 -3.07
C GLY A 170 3.05 -29.57 -2.40
N GLY A 171 3.05 -28.35 -2.93
CA GLY A 171 2.37 -27.20 -2.34
C GLY A 171 3.15 -26.50 -1.22
N GLU A 172 2.67 -25.32 -0.82
CA GLU A 172 3.23 -24.59 0.32
C GLU A 172 2.64 -25.05 1.66
N GLN A 173 3.29 -24.66 2.77
CA GLN A 173 2.94 -25.14 4.12
C GLN A 173 1.52 -24.78 4.57
N CYS A 174 0.97 -23.64 4.14
CA CYS A 174 -0.37 -23.22 4.55
C CYS A 174 -1.48 -24.16 4.05
N ARG A 175 -1.23 -24.94 3.00
CA ARG A 175 -2.18 -25.96 2.53
C ARG A 175 -2.50 -27.01 3.60
N PHE A 176 -1.61 -27.15 4.59
CA PHE A 176 -1.71 -28.14 5.66
C PHE A 176 -2.03 -27.48 7.02
N TRP A 177 -2.39 -26.19 7.05
CA TRP A 177 -2.71 -25.49 8.30
C TRP A 177 -4.21 -25.46 8.58
N PRO A 178 -4.63 -25.60 9.84
CA PRO A 178 -6.05 -25.55 10.19
C PRO A 178 -6.67 -24.14 10.01
N PRO A 179 -8.00 -24.05 9.91
CA PRO A 179 -8.95 -25.17 9.85
C PRO A 179 -8.83 -25.94 8.53
N ILE A 180 -8.78 -27.27 8.61
CA ILE A 180 -8.82 -28.17 7.46
C ILE A 180 -10.27 -28.62 7.29
N ASP A 181 -10.82 -28.43 6.09
CA ASP A 181 -12.12 -28.98 5.76
C ASP A 181 -12.03 -30.52 5.72
N GLU A 182 -12.81 -31.20 6.55
CA GLU A 182 -12.72 -32.66 6.70
C GLU A 182 -13.15 -33.42 5.44
N LYS A 183 -13.97 -32.80 4.58
CA LYS A 183 -14.49 -33.44 3.35
C LYS A 183 -13.48 -33.40 2.21
N THR A 184 -12.78 -32.28 2.07
CA THR A 184 -11.88 -32.02 0.94
C THR A 184 -10.41 -32.04 1.31
N ASN A 185 -10.09 -32.03 2.61
CA ASN A 185 -8.75 -31.90 3.15
C ASN A 185 -8.03 -30.62 2.69
N GLU A 186 -8.79 -29.58 2.34
CA GLU A 186 -8.28 -28.27 1.96
C GLU A 186 -8.23 -27.32 3.17
N SER A 187 -7.22 -26.44 3.18
CA SER A 187 -7.06 -25.47 4.26
C SER A 187 -7.87 -24.21 4.03
N GLY A 188 -8.74 -23.88 4.98
CA GLY A 188 -9.41 -22.58 5.01
C GLY A 188 -8.44 -21.40 5.18
N PHE A 189 -7.29 -21.64 5.83
CA PHE A 189 -6.23 -20.65 6.00
C PHE A 189 -5.54 -20.33 4.67
N TYR A 190 -5.20 -21.36 3.88
CA TYR A 190 -4.68 -21.18 2.53
C TYR A 190 -5.69 -20.44 1.65
N ALA A 191 -6.97 -20.83 1.72
CA ALA A 191 -8.04 -20.22 0.93
C ALA A 191 -8.19 -18.72 1.22
N PHE A 192 -8.13 -18.34 2.50
CA PHE A 192 -8.17 -16.94 2.92
C PHE A 192 -7.03 -16.10 2.35
N LEU A 193 -5.79 -16.60 2.42
CA LEU A 193 -4.59 -15.86 2.04
C LEU A 193 -4.26 -15.90 0.54
N ASN A 194 -5.00 -16.66 -0.27
CA ASN A 194 -4.64 -16.86 -1.69
C ASN A 194 -5.80 -16.67 -2.67
N ARG A 195 -6.92 -16.10 -2.23
CA ARG A 195 -7.98 -15.57 -3.12
C ARG A 195 -7.42 -14.59 -4.17
N ASN A 196 -8.10 -14.43 -5.29
CA ASN A 196 -7.66 -13.58 -6.43
C ASN A 196 -6.30 -13.96 -7.05
N LYS A 197 -5.75 -15.14 -6.76
CA LYS A 197 -4.48 -15.61 -7.33
C LYS A 197 -4.69 -16.73 -8.34
N LYS A 198 -3.79 -16.80 -9.32
CA LYS A 198 -3.60 -17.95 -10.20
C LYS A 198 -2.49 -18.83 -9.64
N GLY A 199 -2.80 -20.08 -9.30
CA GLY A 199 -1.87 -21.03 -8.69
C GLY A 199 -1.14 -21.88 -9.72
N CYS A 200 0.19 -21.88 -9.64
CA CYS A 200 1.10 -22.66 -10.46
C CYS A 200 2.11 -23.40 -9.57
N THR A 201 2.58 -24.55 -10.04
CA THR A 201 3.68 -25.28 -9.43
C THR A 201 4.94 -25.12 -10.27
N ILE A 202 6.09 -25.03 -9.61
CA ILE A 202 7.39 -24.94 -10.29
C ILE A 202 8.54 -25.40 -9.39
N ASN A 203 9.45 -26.18 -9.98
CA ASN A 203 10.69 -26.58 -9.35
C ASN A 203 11.83 -25.63 -9.73
N LEU A 204 12.06 -24.58 -8.94
CA LEU A 204 13.14 -23.61 -9.18
C LEU A 204 14.56 -24.18 -8.97
N LYS A 205 14.70 -25.42 -8.48
CA LYS A 205 16.00 -26.09 -8.40
C LYS A 205 16.45 -26.62 -9.76
N SER A 206 15.53 -26.89 -10.68
CA SER A 206 15.85 -27.35 -12.03
C SER A 206 16.18 -26.18 -12.96
N ASP A 207 17.05 -26.43 -13.94
CA ASP A 207 17.42 -25.42 -14.94
C ASP A 207 16.20 -25.03 -15.80
N LYS A 208 15.43 -26.03 -16.25
CA LYS A 208 14.20 -25.84 -17.02
C LYS A 208 13.12 -25.07 -16.25
N GLY A 209 12.95 -25.33 -14.95
CA GLY A 209 12.04 -24.58 -14.09
C GLY A 209 12.43 -23.11 -13.97
N ARG A 210 13.73 -22.82 -13.80
CA ARG A 210 14.20 -21.42 -13.79
C ARG A 210 14.02 -20.73 -15.14
N GLU A 211 14.27 -21.42 -16.24
CA GLU A 211 14.06 -20.85 -17.58
C GLU A 211 12.59 -20.45 -17.82
N ILE A 212 11.65 -21.29 -17.40
CA ILE A 212 10.21 -20.98 -17.45
C ILE A 212 9.92 -19.74 -16.59
N PHE A 213 10.40 -19.70 -15.34
CA PHE A 213 10.20 -18.56 -14.47
C PHE A 213 10.80 -17.26 -15.05
N TYR A 214 12.00 -17.32 -15.61
CA TYR A 214 12.65 -16.16 -16.23
C TYR A 214 11.90 -15.61 -17.44
N LYS A 215 11.21 -16.45 -18.21
CA LYS A 215 10.31 -15.98 -19.29
C LYS A 215 9.20 -15.11 -18.72
N LEU A 216 8.61 -15.51 -17.59
CA LEU A 216 7.57 -14.73 -16.91
C LEU A 216 8.12 -13.44 -16.29
N VAL A 217 9.33 -13.46 -15.73
CA VAL A 217 10.01 -12.27 -15.17
C VAL A 217 10.17 -11.16 -16.21
N LYS A 218 10.38 -11.48 -17.49
CA LYS A 218 10.49 -10.49 -18.58
C LYS A 218 9.22 -9.65 -18.74
N GLU A 219 8.06 -10.19 -18.38
CA GLU A 219 6.76 -9.54 -18.52
C GLU A 219 6.15 -9.09 -17.19
N ALA A 220 6.76 -9.48 -16.07
CA ALA A 220 6.28 -9.16 -14.74
C ALA A 220 6.59 -7.71 -14.35
N ASP A 221 5.71 -7.15 -13.53
CA ASP A 221 5.93 -5.85 -12.91
C ASP A 221 6.58 -5.98 -11.55
N ILE A 222 6.24 -7.04 -10.81
CA ILE A 222 6.65 -7.26 -9.42
C ILE A 222 7.00 -8.73 -9.21
N VAL A 223 8.03 -9.01 -8.41
CA VAL A 223 8.25 -10.31 -7.75
C VAL A 223 8.18 -10.10 -6.24
N VAL A 224 7.41 -10.93 -5.53
CA VAL A 224 7.34 -10.91 -4.06
C VAL A 224 7.83 -12.23 -3.51
N GLU A 225 8.64 -12.18 -2.45
CA GLU A 225 9.12 -13.36 -1.74
C GLU A 225 9.32 -13.08 -0.24
N ASN A 226 9.34 -14.15 0.54
CA ASN A 226 9.58 -14.10 1.98
C ASN A 226 10.43 -15.27 2.47
N PHE A 227 11.37 -15.73 1.64
CA PHE A 227 12.31 -16.76 2.06
C PHE A 227 13.32 -16.18 3.05
N ARG A 228 13.94 -17.09 3.82
CA ARG A 228 15.12 -16.71 4.61
C ARG A 228 16.20 -16.13 3.69
N PRO A 229 16.87 -15.03 4.08
CA PRO A 229 17.94 -14.44 3.30
C PRO A 229 18.99 -15.46 2.86
N GLY A 230 19.33 -15.42 1.56
CA GLY A 230 20.25 -16.33 0.90
C GLY A 230 19.59 -17.50 0.14
N VAL A 231 18.33 -17.85 0.42
CA VAL A 231 17.62 -18.91 -0.31
C VAL A 231 17.39 -18.52 -1.78
N THR A 232 16.91 -17.31 -2.04
CA THR A 232 16.63 -16.81 -3.40
C THR A 232 17.88 -16.76 -4.27
N LYS A 233 19.03 -16.42 -3.67
CA LYS A 233 20.34 -16.46 -4.34
C LYS A 233 20.75 -17.89 -4.74
N LYS A 234 20.52 -18.88 -3.87
CA LYS A 234 20.76 -20.31 -4.20
C LYS A 234 19.85 -20.80 -5.30
N LEU A 235 18.60 -20.33 -5.33
CA LEU A 235 17.61 -20.60 -6.37
C LEU A 235 17.82 -19.76 -7.64
N LYS A 236 18.76 -18.79 -7.63
CA LYS A 236 19.01 -17.83 -8.72
C LYS A 236 17.78 -16.99 -9.10
N VAL A 237 16.91 -16.70 -8.13
CA VAL A 237 15.74 -15.84 -8.31
C VAL A 237 15.81 -14.59 -7.43
N ASP A 238 17.01 -14.22 -6.95
CA ASP A 238 17.24 -12.99 -6.19
C ASP A 238 17.16 -11.73 -7.06
N TYR A 239 17.04 -10.57 -6.42
CA TYR A 239 16.91 -9.28 -7.11
C TYR A 239 18.02 -9.01 -8.12
N GLU A 240 19.30 -9.25 -7.79
CA GLU A 240 20.42 -8.96 -8.70
C GLU A 240 20.41 -9.88 -9.92
N THR A 241 19.90 -11.09 -9.77
CA THR A 241 19.68 -12.00 -10.91
C THR A 241 18.51 -11.51 -11.78
N LEU A 242 17.34 -11.24 -11.18
CA LEU A 242 16.13 -10.89 -11.93
C LEU A 242 16.20 -9.51 -12.59
N LYS A 243 16.87 -8.54 -11.96
CA LYS A 243 17.10 -7.19 -12.51
C LYS A 243 17.87 -7.20 -13.83
N LYS A 244 18.77 -8.17 -14.03
CA LYS A 244 19.49 -8.34 -15.31
C LYS A 244 18.56 -8.78 -16.44
N ILE A 245 17.49 -9.50 -16.10
CA ILE A 245 16.48 -9.97 -17.04
C ILE A 245 15.46 -8.85 -17.31
N ASN A 246 15.03 -8.16 -16.25
CA ASN A 246 14.07 -7.07 -16.30
C ASN A 246 14.51 -5.91 -15.39
N PRO A 247 15.17 -4.86 -15.94
CA PRO A 247 15.60 -3.70 -15.16
C PRO A 247 14.46 -2.88 -14.54
N GLY A 248 13.22 -3.08 -15.03
CA GLY A 248 12.01 -2.47 -14.50
C GLY A 248 11.38 -3.25 -13.34
N ILE A 249 11.92 -4.40 -12.95
CA ILE A 249 11.30 -5.27 -11.93
C ILE A 249 11.34 -4.63 -10.54
N ILE A 250 10.19 -4.60 -9.88
CA ILE A 250 10.11 -4.32 -8.45
C ILE A 250 10.23 -5.67 -7.74
N TYR A 251 11.23 -5.80 -6.87
CA TYR A 251 11.45 -7.02 -6.12
C TYR A 251 11.18 -6.73 -4.66
N ALA A 252 10.27 -7.46 -4.03
CA ALA A 252 9.82 -7.20 -2.67
C ALA A 252 10.11 -8.39 -1.76
N SER A 253 10.85 -8.14 -0.68
CA SER A 253 11.26 -9.12 0.32
C SER A 253 10.59 -8.83 1.66
N GLY A 254 9.78 -9.75 2.17
CA GLY A 254 9.18 -9.67 3.50
C GLY A 254 9.83 -10.66 4.47
N THR A 255 10.91 -10.30 5.15
CA THR A 255 11.65 -11.24 6.01
C THR A 255 11.53 -10.93 7.50
N GLY A 256 12.03 -11.81 8.37
CA GLY A 256 11.99 -11.59 9.81
C GLY A 256 12.77 -10.36 10.29
N PHE A 257 13.99 -10.20 9.78
CA PHE A 257 14.99 -9.24 10.26
C PHE A 257 15.66 -8.44 9.15
N GLY A 258 15.07 -8.42 7.94
CA GLY A 258 15.62 -7.73 6.77
C GLY A 258 16.60 -8.57 5.97
N GLN A 259 17.02 -8.07 4.80
CA GLN A 259 18.02 -8.72 3.94
C GLN A 259 19.46 -8.48 4.43
N TYR A 260 19.65 -7.58 5.39
CA TYR A 260 20.94 -7.23 6.00
C TYR A 260 20.80 -7.07 7.52
N GLY A 261 21.93 -6.88 8.20
CA GLY A 261 21.98 -6.77 9.66
C GLY A 261 22.35 -8.09 10.35
N PRO A 262 22.63 -8.03 11.67
CA PRO A 262 23.23 -9.14 12.42
C PRO A 262 22.30 -10.37 12.55
N LEU A 263 20.99 -10.18 12.42
CA LEU A 263 19.99 -11.23 12.59
C LEU A 263 19.36 -11.69 11.26
N SER A 264 19.82 -11.20 10.12
CA SER A 264 19.19 -11.43 8.81
C SER A 264 18.97 -12.92 8.48
N HIS A 265 19.91 -13.80 8.84
CA HIS A 265 19.80 -15.24 8.59
C HIS A 265 19.01 -16.02 9.67
N ARG A 266 18.55 -15.36 10.73
CA ARG A 266 17.82 -16.00 11.82
C ARG A 266 16.36 -16.29 11.41
N PRO A 267 15.80 -17.47 11.74
CA PRO A 267 14.37 -17.72 11.54
C PRO A 267 13.52 -16.79 12.40
N CYS A 268 12.39 -16.35 11.85
CA CYS A 268 11.44 -15.51 12.55
C CYS A 268 10.01 -15.93 12.21
N TYR A 269 9.19 -16.08 13.24
CA TYR A 269 7.74 -16.09 13.13
C TYR A 269 7.19 -14.88 13.89
N ASP A 270 5.91 -14.61 13.74
CA ASP A 270 5.20 -13.50 14.38
C ASP A 270 5.57 -13.31 15.87
N ILE A 271 5.48 -14.37 16.68
CA ILE A 271 5.80 -14.30 18.11
C ILE A 271 7.26 -13.86 18.39
N VAL A 272 8.21 -14.25 17.53
CA VAL A 272 9.62 -13.87 17.68
C VAL A 272 9.81 -12.39 17.36
N ALA A 273 9.18 -11.89 16.29
CA ALA A 273 9.21 -10.47 15.94
C ALA A 273 8.56 -9.61 17.04
N GLN A 274 7.37 -10.01 17.51
CA GLN A 274 6.68 -9.33 18.62
C GLN A 274 7.55 -9.26 19.88
N SER A 275 8.18 -10.39 20.24
CA SER A 275 8.99 -10.48 21.47
C SER A 275 10.25 -9.65 21.37
N LEU A 276 10.99 -9.77 20.26
CA LEU A 276 12.27 -9.10 20.08
C LEU A 276 12.12 -7.58 19.99
N ALA A 277 11.06 -7.11 19.34
CA ALA A 277 10.80 -5.67 19.21
C ALA A 277 10.32 -5.02 20.52
N GLY A 278 9.90 -5.80 21.52
CA GLY A 278 9.44 -5.29 22.83
C GLY A 278 7.92 -5.22 23.02
N MET A 279 7.13 -5.56 22.00
CA MET A 279 5.66 -5.51 22.05
C MET A 279 5.08 -6.46 23.11
N VAL A 280 5.63 -7.66 23.23
CA VAL A 280 5.19 -8.66 24.23
C VAL A 280 5.43 -8.17 25.67
N ASN A 281 6.48 -7.36 25.90
CA ASN A 281 6.77 -6.87 27.25
C ASN A 281 5.70 -5.90 27.77
N ILE A 282 5.05 -5.15 26.88
CA ILE A 282 4.07 -4.12 27.23
C ILE A 282 2.61 -4.58 27.05
N THR A 283 2.40 -5.80 26.55
CA THR A 283 1.07 -6.36 26.29
C THR A 283 0.66 -7.33 27.38
N GLY A 284 -0.51 -7.13 27.99
CA GLY A 284 -1.07 -7.98 29.05
C GLY A 284 -1.44 -7.19 30.31
N TYR A 285 -1.84 -7.91 31.36
CA TYR A 285 -2.17 -7.32 32.67
C TYR A 285 -0.92 -7.18 33.54
N PRO A 286 -0.96 -6.28 34.54
CA PRO A 286 0.07 -6.23 35.60
C PRO A 286 0.25 -7.60 36.27
N ASP A 287 1.46 -7.91 36.70
CA ASP A 287 1.84 -9.12 37.45
C ASP A 287 1.54 -10.48 36.77
N THR A 288 1.04 -10.48 35.53
CA THR A 288 0.93 -11.70 34.72
C THR A 288 2.19 -11.94 33.89
N PRO A 289 2.46 -13.18 33.47
CA PRO A 289 3.44 -13.45 32.42
C PRO A 289 3.17 -12.61 31.15
N PRO A 290 4.21 -12.31 30.35
CA PRO A 290 4.03 -11.60 29.09
C PRO A 290 3.11 -12.36 28.13
N VAL A 291 2.27 -11.62 27.39
CA VAL A 291 1.36 -12.19 26.39
C VAL A 291 1.55 -11.51 25.04
N LYS A 292 1.47 -12.29 23.97
CA LYS A 292 1.50 -11.74 22.61
C LYS A 292 0.15 -11.15 22.24
N VAL A 293 0.14 -10.26 21.25
CA VAL A 293 -1.10 -9.83 20.60
C VAL A 293 -1.80 -11.04 19.96
N GLY A 294 -3.14 -11.08 20.05
CA GLY A 294 -3.94 -12.23 19.62
C GLY A 294 -3.73 -12.58 18.14
N ALA A 295 -3.98 -11.62 17.26
CA ALA A 295 -3.75 -11.76 15.82
C ALA A 295 -2.24 -11.90 15.49
N SER A 296 -1.94 -12.43 14.31
CA SER A 296 -0.58 -12.46 13.74
C SER A 296 -0.17 -11.05 13.29
N ILE A 297 -0.01 -10.13 14.24
CA ILE A 297 0.14 -8.69 13.99
C ILE A 297 1.43 -8.37 13.22
N ALA A 298 2.53 -9.07 13.51
CA ALA A 298 3.79 -8.87 12.80
C ALA A 298 3.65 -9.31 11.35
N ASP A 299 2.99 -10.45 11.09
CA ASP A 299 2.75 -10.90 9.72
C ASP A 299 1.84 -9.94 8.94
N ASN A 300 0.71 -9.54 9.54
CA ASN A 300 -0.26 -8.64 8.91
C ASN A 300 0.36 -7.27 8.59
N VAL A 301 0.99 -6.65 9.59
CA VAL A 301 1.57 -5.31 9.43
C VAL A 301 2.76 -5.37 8.47
N THR A 302 3.58 -6.40 8.52
CA THR A 302 4.65 -6.60 7.52
C THR A 302 4.08 -6.72 6.11
N GLY A 303 3.02 -7.49 5.91
CA GLY A 303 2.35 -7.58 4.61
C GLY A 303 1.80 -6.23 4.11
N ILE A 304 1.25 -5.42 5.03
CA ILE A 304 0.78 -4.05 4.71
C ILE A 304 1.95 -3.15 4.31
N TYR A 305 3.03 -3.10 5.11
CA TYR A 305 4.21 -2.29 4.79
C TYR A 305 4.90 -2.75 3.50
N LEU A 306 4.91 -4.05 3.22
CA LEU A 306 5.44 -4.61 1.98
C LEU A 306 4.60 -4.16 0.78
N CYS A 307 3.27 -4.19 0.90
CA CYS A 307 2.35 -3.67 -0.13
C CYS A 307 2.57 -2.16 -0.35
N VAL A 308 2.64 -1.37 0.73
CA VAL A 308 2.93 0.07 0.66
C VAL A 308 4.28 0.33 -0.04
N GLY A 309 5.33 -0.41 0.32
CA GLY A 309 6.64 -0.30 -0.31
C GLY A 309 6.60 -0.64 -1.81
N VAL A 310 5.83 -1.65 -2.20
CA VAL A 310 5.57 -1.99 -3.62
C VAL A 310 4.87 -0.85 -4.33
N LEU A 311 3.83 -0.24 -3.74
CA LEU A 311 3.12 0.89 -4.34
C LEU A 311 4.02 2.12 -4.49
N MET A 312 4.87 2.41 -3.50
CA MET A 312 5.89 3.46 -3.57
C MET A 312 6.89 3.20 -4.70
N ALA A 313 7.35 1.95 -4.85
CA ALA A 313 8.25 1.55 -5.92
C ALA A 313 7.57 1.60 -7.30
N LEU A 314 6.29 1.26 -7.41
CA LEU A 314 5.49 1.40 -8.64
C LEU A 314 5.39 2.86 -9.06
N TYR A 315 5.08 3.75 -8.12
CA TYR A 315 5.08 5.19 -8.36
C TYR A 315 6.47 5.68 -8.77
N ARG A 316 7.53 5.26 -8.06
CA ARG A 316 8.90 5.67 -8.42
C ARG A 316 9.31 5.17 -9.79
N ARG A 317 8.87 3.98 -10.19
CA ARG A 317 9.11 3.42 -11.53
C ARG A 317 8.34 4.16 -12.61
N SER A 318 7.12 4.65 -12.36
CA SER A 318 6.40 5.47 -13.37
C SER A 318 7.15 6.77 -13.67
N VAL A 319 7.83 7.32 -12.66
CA VAL A 319 8.72 8.46 -12.83
C VAL A 319 10.02 8.05 -13.49
N THR A 320 10.70 6.99 -13.05
CA THR A 320 12.11 6.75 -13.45
C THR A 320 12.30 5.76 -14.61
N GLY A 321 11.29 4.94 -14.89
CA GLY A 321 11.38 3.76 -15.76
C GLY A 321 12.13 2.57 -15.15
N LYS A 322 12.68 2.69 -13.93
CA LYS A 322 13.51 1.66 -13.28
C LYS A 322 12.80 1.05 -12.08
N GLY A 323 12.97 -0.26 -11.91
CA GLY A 323 12.53 -0.97 -10.71
C GLY A 323 13.56 -0.85 -9.57
N GLN A 324 13.21 -1.39 -8.40
CA GLN A 324 14.06 -1.38 -7.21
C GLN A 324 13.73 -2.56 -6.29
N HIS A 325 14.62 -2.84 -5.34
CA HIS A 325 14.37 -3.76 -4.24
C HIS A 325 13.62 -3.02 -3.11
N VAL A 326 12.57 -3.64 -2.60
CA VAL A 326 11.82 -3.26 -1.41
C VAL A 326 12.12 -4.32 -0.34
N ASP A 327 12.71 -3.92 0.78
CA ASP A 327 13.05 -4.80 1.90
C ASP A 327 12.26 -4.37 3.14
N VAL A 328 11.44 -5.26 3.69
CA VAL A 328 10.61 -5.01 4.88
C VAL A 328 10.84 -6.13 5.89
N ALA A 329 11.28 -5.75 7.08
CA ALA A 329 11.52 -6.67 8.19
C ALA A 329 10.35 -6.71 9.17
N MET A 330 9.95 -7.90 9.62
CA MET A 330 8.93 -8.07 10.65
C MET A 330 9.30 -7.36 11.95
N ALA A 331 10.56 -7.48 12.39
CA ALA A 331 11.02 -6.81 13.59
C ALA A 331 10.91 -5.28 13.48
N ASP A 332 11.29 -4.69 12.35
CA ASP A 332 11.26 -3.24 12.12
C ASP A 332 9.83 -2.70 12.15
N THR A 333 8.90 -3.45 11.52
CA THR A 333 7.49 -3.03 11.47
C THR A 333 6.86 -3.04 12.86
N ILE A 334 7.11 -4.08 13.68
CA ILE A 334 6.63 -4.10 15.07
C ILE A 334 7.30 -3.03 15.90
N PHE A 335 8.62 -2.85 15.78
CA PHE A 335 9.34 -1.81 16.51
C PHE A 335 8.77 -0.43 16.21
N THR A 336 8.40 -0.17 14.95
CA THR A 336 7.77 1.08 14.52
C THR A 336 6.40 1.31 15.16
N LEU A 337 5.63 0.26 15.48
CA LEU A 337 4.33 0.40 16.15
C LEU A 337 4.44 0.79 17.64
N LEU A 338 5.62 0.71 18.25
CA LEU A 338 5.85 1.03 19.66
C LEU A 338 6.07 2.54 19.87
N GLU A 339 5.27 3.37 19.20
CA GLU A 339 5.42 4.82 19.09
C GLU A 339 5.64 5.51 20.46
N ASN A 340 4.70 5.36 21.39
CA ASN A 340 4.77 6.01 22.69
C ASN A 340 5.82 5.35 23.58
N ALA A 341 5.97 4.02 23.49
CA ALA A 341 6.90 3.30 24.34
C ALA A 341 8.37 3.71 24.08
N ILE A 342 8.74 3.87 22.81
CA ILE A 342 10.08 4.34 22.42
C ILE A 342 10.30 5.78 22.89
N VAL A 343 9.34 6.67 22.65
CA VAL A 343 9.44 8.09 23.03
C VAL A 343 9.52 8.24 24.55
N THR A 344 8.67 7.55 25.30
CA THR A 344 8.68 7.56 26.77
C THR A 344 10.03 7.07 27.30
N THR A 345 10.52 5.92 26.83
CA THR A 345 11.80 5.36 27.29
C THR A 345 12.96 6.31 27.01
N THR A 346 12.99 6.95 25.83
CA THR A 346 14.10 7.81 25.42
C THR A 346 14.07 9.20 26.04
N LEU A 347 12.88 9.77 26.30
CA LEU A 347 12.73 11.11 26.86
C LEU A 347 12.73 11.12 28.40
N SER A 348 12.07 10.16 29.05
CA SER A 348 11.93 10.15 30.51
C SER A 348 12.78 9.08 31.22
N GLY A 349 13.35 8.14 30.47
CA GLY A 349 14.02 6.95 31.05
C GLY A 349 13.05 5.93 31.65
N THR A 350 11.74 6.16 31.55
CA THR A 350 10.71 5.25 32.07
C THR A 350 10.53 4.08 31.10
N ILE A 351 10.68 2.86 31.59
CA ILE A 351 10.43 1.64 30.81
C ILE A 351 8.94 1.28 30.94
N PRO A 352 8.13 1.37 29.87
CA PRO A 352 6.72 1.00 29.92
C PRO A 352 6.54 -0.47 30.32
N GLN A 353 5.51 -0.73 31.11
CA GLN A 353 5.13 -2.05 31.61
C GLN A 353 3.71 -2.40 31.16
N ARG A 354 3.31 -3.66 31.32
CA ARG A 354 1.93 -4.13 31.11
C ARG A 354 0.95 -3.38 32.03
N GLN A 355 -0.16 -2.91 31.47
CA GLN A 355 -1.18 -2.12 32.20
C GLN A 355 -2.62 -2.65 31.99
N GLY A 356 -2.78 -3.80 31.35
CA GLY A 356 -4.09 -4.27 30.90
C GLY A 356 -4.65 -3.33 29.83
N ASN A 357 -5.87 -2.86 30.02
CA ASN A 357 -6.58 -1.99 29.07
C ASN A 357 -6.55 -0.50 29.44
N ILE A 358 -5.82 -0.13 30.50
CA ILE A 358 -5.75 1.26 31.00
C ILE A 358 -4.82 2.09 30.12
N ASP A 359 -5.28 3.28 29.71
CA ASP A 359 -4.41 4.31 29.13
C ASP A 359 -3.70 5.10 30.25
N LEU A 360 -2.37 5.25 30.15
CA LEU A 360 -1.56 5.92 31.17
C LEU A 360 -1.63 7.45 31.12
N THR A 361 -2.29 8.01 30.12
CA THR A 361 -2.35 9.45 29.86
C THR A 361 -3.77 10.00 29.92
N ILE A 362 -4.79 9.14 29.90
CA ILE A 362 -6.20 9.53 29.83
C ILE A 362 -7.04 8.66 30.77
N ALA A 363 -7.92 9.28 31.55
CA ALA A 363 -8.87 8.54 32.37
C ALA A 363 -10.26 9.21 32.42
N PRO A 364 -11.37 8.44 32.42
CA PRO A 364 -11.41 6.98 32.27
C PRO A 364 -11.20 6.50 30.82
N PHE A 365 -10.33 5.50 30.65
CA PHE A 365 -10.07 4.83 29.37
C PHE A 365 -9.74 3.36 29.66
N ASN A 366 -10.72 2.47 29.50
CA ASN A 366 -10.58 1.06 29.90
C ASN A 366 -11.68 0.17 29.30
N ILE A 367 -11.56 -1.14 29.51
CA ILE A 367 -12.63 -2.12 29.31
C ILE A 367 -13.25 -2.46 30.68
N TYR A 368 -14.58 -2.48 30.76
CA TYR A 368 -15.34 -2.74 31.98
C TYR A 368 -16.34 -3.88 31.78
N GLU A 369 -16.59 -4.65 32.83
CA GLU A 369 -17.59 -5.72 32.85
C GLU A 369 -19.00 -5.13 33.03
N ALA A 370 -19.87 -5.44 32.08
CA ALA A 370 -21.30 -5.13 32.04
C ALA A 370 -22.14 -6.35 32.48
N GLU A 371 -23.46 -6.22 32.53
CA GLU A 371 -24.36 -7.33 32.93
C GLU A 371 -24.21 -8.58 32.04
N ASP A 372 -23.94 -8.39 30.75
CA ASP A 372 -23.95 -9.42 29.71
C ASP A 372 -22.67 -9.45 28.85
N GLY A 373 -21.55 -8.97 29.39
CA GLY A 373 -20.25 -9.01 28.70
C GLY A 373 -19.33 -7.86 29.10
N TYR A 374 -18.62 -7.29 28.13
CA TYR A 374 -17.68 -6.20 28.37
C TYR A 374 -17.92 -5.04 27.42
N VAL A 375 -17.58 -3.83 27.88
CA VAL A 375 -17.66 -2.59 27.10
C VAL A 375 -16.35 -1.82 27.21
N ALA A 376 -15.84 -1.36 26.08
CA ALA A 376 -14.75 -0.40 26.02
C ALA A 376 -15.32 1.01 26.16
N LEU A 377 -14.70 1.85 26.99
CA LEU A 377 -15.11 3.22 27.23
C LEU A 377 -13.89 4.13 27.21
N GLY A 378 -13.94 5.19 26.40
CA GLY A 378 -12.87 6.18 26.26
C GLY A 378 -13.36 7.61 26.49
N VAL A 379 -12.98 8.21 27.63
CA VAL A 379 -13.34 9.58 28.01
C VAL A 379 -12.09 10.45 27.92
N GLY A 380 -11.85 10.98 26.72
CA GLY A 380 -10.57 11.57 26.32
C GLY A 380 -10.18 12.91 26.94
N ASN A 381 -11.10 13.64 27.58
CA ASN A 381 -10.84 15.00 28.08
C ASN A 381 -11.87 15.43 29.14
N ASP A 382 -11.60 16.56 29.80
CA ASP A 382 -12.45 17.10 30.87
C ASP A 382 -13.89 17.45 30.43
N LYS A 383 -14.08 17.84 29.16
CA LYS A 383 -15.43 18.11 28.63
C LYS A 383 -16.24 16.82 28.54
N LEU A 384 -15.65 15.76 28.00
CA LEU A 384 -16.26 14.44 27.94
C LEU A 384 -16.46 13.87 29.35
N PHE A 385 -15.55 14.14 30.29
CA PHE A 385 -15.71 13.68 31.67
C PHE A 385 -16.94 14.30 32.34
N LYS A 386 -17.21 15.58 32.11
CA LYS A 386 -18.45 16.20 32.59
C LYS A 386 -19.70 15.50 32.04
N VAL A 387 -19.74 15.29 30.73
CA VAL A 387 -20.87 14.59 30.07
C VAL A 387 -21.02 13.16 30.60
N PHE A 388 -19.90 12.46 30.79
CA PHE A 388 -19.86 11.12 31.36
C PHE A 388 -20.47 11.11 32.77
N CYS A 389 -20.03 12.03 33.63
CA CYS A 389 -20.54 12.17 34.99
C CYS A 389 -22.06 12.44 35.01
N ASP A 390 -22.57 13.23 34.08
CA ASP A 390 -24.02 13.47 33.96
C ASP A 390 -24.78 12.19 33.60
N VAL A 391 -24.28 11.39 32.64
CA VAL A 391 -24.90 10.10 32.25
C VAL A 391 -24.92 9.09 33.40
N ILE A 392 -23.82 8.98 34.16
CA ILE A 392 -23.75 8.00 35.26
C ILE A 392 -24.39 8.51 36.57
N GLY A 393 -25.00 9.70 36.57
CA GLY A 393 -25.64 10.31 37.74
C GLY A 393 -24.67 10.74 38.84
N ARG A 394 -23.44 11.11 38.46
CA ARG A 394 -22.34 11.52 39.35
C ARG A 394 -21.69 12.84 38.95
N SER A 395 -22.49 13.84 38.64
CA SER A 395 -22.03 15.21 38.29
C SER A 395 -21.16 15.84 39.40
N ASP A 396 -21.24 15.35 40.64
CA ASP A 396 -20.37 15.75 41.76
C ASP A 396 -18.88 15.49 41.49
N LEU A 397 -18.54 14.48 40.69
CA LEU A 397 -17.16 14.10 40.39
C LEU A 397 -16.39 15.18 39.62
N VAL A 398 -17.09 16.04 38.88
CA VAL A 398 -16.49 17.13 38.09
C VAL A 398 -15.81 18.17 38.99
N GLN A 399 -16.30 18.34 40.21
CA GLN A 399 -15.71 19.25 41.21
C GLN A 399 -14.89 18.50 42.27
N HIS A 400 -14.82 17.18 42.19
CA HIS A 400 -14.14 16.38 43.20
C HIS A 400 -12.61 16.61 43.12
N PRO A 401 -11.92 16.92 44.23
CA PRO A 401 -10.48 17.25 44.22
C PRO A 401 -9.57 16.16 43.66
N LYS A 402 -10.04 14.90 43.62
CA LYS A 402 -9.30 13.79 42.98
C LYS A 402 -9.56 13.64 41.47
N TYR A 403 -10.60 14.25 40.90
CA TYR A 403 -11.10 13.89 39.55
C TYR A 403 -11.41 15.08 38.62
N CYS A 404 -11.29 16.31 39.10
CA CYS A 404 -11.70 17.50 38.34
C CYS A 404 -10.85 17.79 37.09
N THR A 405 -9.63 17.25 37.00
CA THR A 405 -8.76 17.33 35.82
C THR A 405 -8.30 15.95 35.40
N ASN A 406 -7.91 15.78 34.13
CA ASN A 406 -7.42 14.52 33.61
C ASN A 406 -6.23 13.96 34.40
N ASP A 407 -5.23 14.79 34.71
CA ASP A 407 -4.05 14.35 35.45
C ASP A 407 -4.40 13.81 36.83
N LEU A 408 -5.37 14.46 37.50
CA LEU A 408 -5.90 13.99 38.77
C LEU A 408 -6.66 12.67 38.60
N ARG A 409 -7.47 12.52 37.54
CA ARG A 409 -8.16 11.26 37.25
C ARG A 409 -7.19 10.11 36.99
N VAL A 410 -6.17 10.31 36.16
CA VAL A 410 -5.13 9.32 35.87
C VAL A 410 -4.43 8.92 37.17
N LYS A 411 -3.98 9.90 37.96
CA LYS A 411 -3.29 9.66 39.24
C LYS A 411 -4.13 8.88 40.25
N ASN A 412 -5.43 9.18 40.33
CA ASN A 412 -6.34 8.62 41.33
C ASN A 412 -7.29 7.56 40.74
N TYR A 413 -7.01 7.03 39.54
CA TYR A 413 -7.94 6.15 38.83
C TYR A 413 -8.24 4.88 39.64
N ASN A 414 -7.20 4.19 40.11
CA ASN A 414 -7.31 3.01 40.96
C ASN A 414 -7.59 3.35 42.44
N ASP A 415 -7.62 4.64 42.82
CA ASP A 415 -7.98 5.13 44.15
C ASP A 415 -9.41 5.72 44.12
N GLY A 416 -10.35 4.89 43.67
CA GLY A 416 -11.80 5.11 43.78
C GLY A 416 -12.55 5.38 42.47
N LEU A 417 -11.95 6.05 41.47
CA LEU A 417 -12.70 6.37 40.23
C LEU A 417 -13.08 5.10 39.47
N HIS A 418 -12.15 4.15 39.37
CA HIS A 418 -12.38 2.85 38.74
C HIS A 418 -13.59 2.13 39.35
N ASP A 419 -13.65 2.03 40.68
CA ASP A 419 -14.73 1.36 41.39
C ASP A 419 -16.08 2.02 41.13
N ILE A 420 -16.15 3.35 41.13
CA ILE A 420 -17.39 4.09 40.82
C ILE A 420 -17.92 3.70 39.44
N ILE A 421 -17.03 3.61 38.45
CA ILE A 421 -17.39 3.28 37.08
C ILE A 421 -17.83 1.81 36.99
N VAL A 422 -17.06 0.88 37.56
CA VAL A 422 -17.40 -0.55 37.59
C VAL A 422 -18.77 -0.78 38.23
N GLN A 423 -19.07 -0.12 39.35
CA GLN A 423 -20.35 -0.28 40.03
C GLN A 423 -21.55 0.23 39.22
N TRP A 424 -21.33 1.18 38.31
CA TRP A 424 -22.36 1.66 37.39
C TRP A 424 -22.47 0.77 36.15
N VAL A 425 -21.36 0.42 35.50
CA VAL A 425 -21.34 -0.39 34.27
C VAL A 425 -21.99 -1.76 34.50
N LYS A 426 -21.65 -2.46 35.59
CA LYS A 426 -22.16 -3.81 35.86
C LYS A 426 -23.69 -3.93 36.05
N LYS A 427 -24.39 -2.80 36.17
CA LYS A 427 -25.85 -2.73 36.34
C LYS A 427 -26.61 -2.58 35.01
N HIS A 428 -25.90 -2.51 33.90
CA HIS A 428 -26.46 -2.25 32.58
C HIS A 428 -25.91 -3.26 31.58
N LYS A 429 -26.68 -3.53 30.53
CA LYS A 429 -26.23 -4.38 29.42
C LYS A 429 -25.30 -3.60 28.50
N LYS A 430 -24.37 -4.29 27.84
CA LYS A 430 -23.36 -3.69 26.96
C LYS A 430 -23.97 -2.78 25.88
N ARG A 431 -25.10 -3.20 25.30
CA ARG A 431 -25.83 -2.44 24.28
C ARG A 431 -26.48 -1.16 24.83
N ASP A 432 -27.09 -1.23 26.00
CA ASP A 432 -27.72 -0.05 26.61
C ASP A 432 -26.66 1.00 26.94
N ILE A 433 -25.49 0.56 27.41
CA ILE A 433 -24.34 1.42 27.69
C ILE A 433 -23.84 2.12 26.41
N GLU A 434 -23.63 1.35 25.34
CA GLU A 434 -23.25 1.89 24.03
C GLU A 434 -24.26 2.93 23.55
N GLU A 435 -25.56 2.63 23.56
CA GLU A 435 -26.61 3.56 23.11
C GLU A 435 -26.70 4.82 23.98
N MET A 436 -26.48 4.72 25.29
CA MET A 436 -26.45 5.87 26.20
C MET A 436 -25.28 6.81 25.89
N PHE A 437 -24.09 6.27 25.66
CA PHE A 437 -22.89 7.06 25.42
C PHE A 437 -22.79 7.60 23.99
N ASP A 438 -23.24 6.85 22.99
CA ASP A 438 -23.29 7.31 21.59
C ASP A 438 -24.17 8.55 21.43
N LYS A 439 -25.35 8.58 22.07
CA LYS A 439 -26.28 9.73 22.08
C LYS A 439 -25.65 11.03 22.58
N VAL A 440 -24.61 10.95 23.40
CA VAL A 440 -23.92 12.11 23.99
C VAL A 440 -22.51 12.30 23.45
N GLY A 441 -22.11 11.52 22.43
CA GLY A 441 -20.82 11.63 21.76
C GLY A 441 -19.62 11.14 22.58
N ILE A 442 -19.83 10.19 23.50
CA ILE A 442 -18.74 9.53 24.24
C ILE A 442 -18.36 8.23 23.50
N PRO A 443 -17.09 8.06 23.10
CA PRO A 443 -16.60 6.81 22.51
C PRO A 443 -16.82 5.62 23.45
N CYS A 444 -17.68 4.71 23.02
CA CYS A 444 -18.05 3.50 23.74
C CYS A 444 -18.37 2.41 22.71
N GLY A 445 -18.02 1.16 23.02
CA GLY A 445 -18.36 0.02 22.15
C GLY A 445 -18.25 -1.32 22.86
N PRO A 446 -19.10 -2.30 22.50
CA PRO A 446 -19.08 -3.63 23.11
C PRO A 446 -17.82 -4.40 22.70
N VAL A 447 -17.33 -5.25 23.61
CA VAL A 447 -16.39 -6.32 23.25
C VAL A 447 -17.20 -7.44 22.63
N LEU A 448 -17.00 -7.65 21.32
CA LEU A 448 -17.72 -8.66 20.54
C LEU A 448 -16.92 -9.96 20.47
N ASP A 449 -17.62 -11.09 20.52
CA ASP A 449 -17.06 -12.34 20.01
C ASP A 449 -17.06 -12.36 18.47
N MET A 450 -16.48 -13.40 17.86
CA MET A 450 -16.39 -13.46 16.40
C MET A 450 -17.74 -13.65 15.70
N LYS A 451 -18.72 -14.30 16.32
CA LYS A 451 -20.05 -14.44 15.73
C LYS A 451 -20.75 -13.09 15.74
N GLU A 452 -20.74 -12.40 16.89
CA GLU A 452 -21.30 -11.06 17.03
C GLU A 452 -20.64 -10.07 16.06
N ALA A 453 -19.32 -10.12 15.91
CA ALA A 453 -18.59 -9.27 14.97
C ALA A 453 -18.93 -9.57 13.51
N ILE A 454 -19.04 -10.86 13.12
CA ILE A 454 -19.45 -11.25 11.76
C ILE A 454 -20.85 -10.74 11.46
N GLU A 455 -21.79 -10.84 12.40
CA GLU A 455 -23.19 -10.45 12.23
C GLU A 455 -23.42 -8.93 12.44
N HIS A 456 -22.39 -8.17 12.84
CA HIS A 456 -22.53 -6.77 13.21
C HIS A 456 -22.86 -5.86 12.01
N PRO A 457 -23.89 -4.97 12.11
CA PRO A 457 -24.31 -4.11 11.01
C PRO A 457 -23.20 -3.24 10.40
N GLN A 458 -22.30 -2.70 11.23
CA GLN A 458 -21.16 -1.90 10.75
C GLN A 458 -20.25 -2.69 9.80
N PHE A 459 -19.95 -3.96 10.08
CA PHE A 459 -19.06 -4.74 9.23
C PHE A 459 -19.79 -5.25 7.98
N GLN A 460 -21.09 -5.50 8.07
CA GLN A 460 -21.95 -5.82 6.93
C GLN A 460 -22.06 -4.64 5.96
N GLU A 461 -22.39 -3.44 6.46
CA GLU A 461 -22.48 -2.21 5.65
C GLU A 461 -21.15 -1.85 4.99
N ARG A 462 -20.03 -2.17 5.66
CA ARG A 462 -18.69 -1.97 5.11
C ARG A 462 -18.20 -3.13 4.24
N GLU A 463 -19.07 -4.09 3.92
CA GLU A 463 -18.78 -5.25 3.06
C GLU A 463 -17.53 -6.00 3.52
N MET A 464 -17.34 -6.09 4.84
CA MET A 464 -16.18 -6.75 5.43
C MET A 464 -16.37 -8.25 5.59
N MET A 465 -17.53 -8.78 5.22
CA MET A 465 -17.80 -10.20 5.06
C MET A 465 -18.11 -10.49 3.60
N VAL A 466 -17.22 -11.21 2.93
CA VAL A 466 -17.38 -11.59 1.51
C VAL A 466 -17.61 -13.08 1.42
N HIS A 467 -18.70 -13.46 0.75
CA HIS A 467 -19.01 -14.85 0.42
C HIS A 467 -18.33 -15.26 -0.90
N MET A 468 -17.86 -16.49 -0.96
CA MET A 468 -17.23 -17.09 -2.14
C MET A 468 -17.50 -18.59 -2.19
N GLU A 469 -17.74 -19.12 -3.38
CA GLU A 469 -17.79 -20.56 -3.62
C GLU A 469 -16.39 -21.07 -4.05
N HIS A 470 -15.75 -21.86 -3.20
CA HIS A 470 -14.47 -22.49 -3.50
C HIS A 470 -14.70 -23.84 -4.21
N PRO A 471 -13.96 -24.20 -5.27
CA PRO A 471 -14.25 -25.38 -6.10
C PRO A 471 -14.26 -26.73 -5.37
N LEU A 472 -13.56 -26.81 -4.24
CA LEU A 472 -13.48 -27.99 -3.38
C LEU A 472 -14.26 -27.81 -2.07
N ILE A 473 -13.84 -26.84 -1.24
CA ILE A 473 -14.46 -26.55 0.07
C ILE A 473 -15.96 -26.19 -0.03
N GLY A 474 -16.41 -25.56 -1.13
CA GLY A 474 -17.76 -25.02 -1.27
C GLY A 474 -17.88 -23.62 -0.66
N ASP A 475 -18.98 -23.36 0.04
CA ASP A 475 -19.27 -22.03 0.61
C ASP A 475 -18.25 -21.60 1.66
N MET A 476 -17.66 -20.43 1.45
CA MET A 476 -16.68 -19.82 2.34
C MET A 476 -16.96 -18.33 2.52
N TYR A 477 -16.55 -17.82 3.69
CA TYR A 477 -16.60 -16.39 3.99
C TYR A 477 -15.21 -15.88 4.37
N PHE A 478 -14.86 -14.72 3.84
CA PHE A 478 -13.59 -14.06 4.09
C PHE A 478 -13.79 -12.61 4.49
N GLN A 479 -12.74 -12.03 5.10
CA GLN A 479 -12.68 -10.61 5.31
C GLN A 479 -12.67 -9.89 3.96
N GLY A 480 -13.53 -8.88 3.82
CA GLY A 480 -13.60 -8.02 2.63
C GLY A 480 -12.41 -7.06 2.52
N CYS A 481 -12.44 -6.24 1.46
CA CYS A 481 -11.40 -5.26 1.21
C CYS A 481 -11.49 -4.08 2.19
N PRO A 482 -10.50 -3.86 3.08
CA PRO A 482 -10.57 -2.77 4.05
C PRO A 482 -10.35 -1.38 3.44
N ILE A 483 -9.68 -1.30 2.27
CA ILE A 483 -9.42 -0.05 1.56
C ILE A 483 -10.58 0.24 0.61
N LYS A 484 -11.41 1.23 0.93
CA LYS A 484 -12.57 1.64 0.13
C LYS A 484 -12.20 2.81 -0.79
N LEU A 485 -11.80 2.50 -2.02
CA LEU A 485 -11.52 3.50 -3.05
C LEU A 485 -12.82 3.87 -3.77
N SER A 486 -13.16 5.16 -3.81
CA SER A 486 -14.45 5.64 -4.35
C SER A 486 -14.61 5.44 -5.87
N ALA A 487 -13.51 5.48 -6.63
CA ALA A 487 -13.54 5.37 -8.09
C ALA A 487 -13.13 3.98 -8.62
N THR A 488 -12.33 3.24 -7.84
CA THR A 488 -11.75 1.94 -8.25
C THR A 488 -11.78 0.96 -7.07
N PRO A 489 -12.97 0.60 -6.57
CA PRO A 489 -13.09 -0.26 -5.40
C PRO A 489 -12.39 -1.60 -5.63
N GLY A 490 -11.73 -2.11 -4.58
CA GLY A 490 -11.23 -3.48 -4.57
C GLY A 490 -12.37 -4.49 -4.39
N SER A 491 -12.15 -5.73 -4.78
CA SER A 491 -13.10 -6.83 -4.53
C SER A 491 -12.39 -8.18 -4.54
N VAL A 492 -13.02 -9.15 -3.87
CA VAL A 492 -12.65 -10.57 -3.98
C VAL A 492 -13.46 -11.18 -5.10
N ASP A 493 -12.82 -11.53 -6.21
CA ASP A 493 -13.48 -11.99 -7.44
C ASP A 493 -13.35 -13.51 -7.64
N THR A 494 -12.25 -14.11 -7.17
CA THR A 494 -12.01 -15.54 -7.31
C THR A 494 -11.57 -16.18 -6.00
N PRO A 495 -11.95 -17.45 -5.74
CA PRO A 495 -11.41 -18.21 -4.63
C PRO A 495 -9.91 -18.45 -4.80
N ALA A 496 -9.28 -19.03 -3.78
CA ALA A 496 -7.90 -19.47 -3.90
C ALA A 496 -7.75 -20.61 -4.93
N PRO A 497 -6.60 -20.68 -5.62
CA PRO A 497 -6.39 -21.68 -6.65
C PRO A 497 -6.01 -23.04 -6.06
N MET A 498 -6.51 -24.11 -6.67
CA MET A 498 -5.99 -25.47 -6.45
C MET A 498 -4.51 -25.55 -6.89
N LEU A 499 -3.79 -26.52 -6.35
CA LEU A 499 -2.36 -26.71 -6.62
C LEU A 499 -2.11 -26.93 -8.12
N GLY A 500 -1.31 -26.06 -8.74
CA GLY A 500 -0.97 -26.16 -10.16
C GLY A 500 -2.13 -25.91 -11.13
N GLN A 501 -3.28 -25.42 -10.66
CA GLN A 501 -4.51 -25.24 -11.45
C GLN A 501 -4.28 -24.46 -12.76
N HIS A 502 -3.37 -23.49 -12.76
CA HIS A 502 -3.15 -22.57 -13.87
C HIS A 502 -1.83 -22.85 -14.63
N ASN A 503 -1.17 -23.99 -14.40
CA ASN A 503 0.09 -24.34 -15.07
C ASN A 503 0.00 -24.24 -16.59
N LYS A 504 -1.03 -24.87 -17.20
CA LYS A 504 -1.20 -24.88 -18.65
C LYS A 504 -1.38 -23.47 -19.22
N GLU A 505 -2.26 -22.67 -18.60
CA GLU A 505 -2.58 -21.29 -19.01
C GLU A 505 -1.35 -20.38 -18.89
N ILE A 506 -0.72 -20.35 -17.73
CA ILE A 506 0.35 -19.40 -17.42
C ILE A 506 1.65 -19.72 -18.15
N TYR A 507 1.96 -21.01 -18.32
CA TYR A 507 3.16 -21.43 -19.04
C TYR A 507 2.96 -21.53 -20.56
N GLY A 508 1.72 -21.38 -21.04
CA GLY A 508 1.40 -21.47 -22.47
C GLY A 508 1.66 -22.86 -23.07
N LEU A 509 1.35 -23.91 -22.31
CA LEU A 509 1.70 -25.30 -22.65
C LEU A 509 0.57 -25.99 -23.42
N SER A 510 0.96 -26.87 -24.34
CA SER A 510 0.08 -27.93 -24.84
C SER A 510 -0.16 -29.00 -23.76
N ASP A 511 -1.16 -29.85 -23.95
CA ASP A 511 -1.42 -30.98 -23.03
C ASP A 511 -0.24 -31.95 -22.98
N ALA A 512 0.45 -32.16 -24.10
CA ALA A 512 1.64 -33.02 -24.17
C ALA A 512 2.81 -32.43 -23.36
N GLU A 513 3.09 -31.14 -23.50
CA GLU A 513 4.15 -30.47 -22.73
C GLU A 513 3.83 -30.41 -21.23
N LEU A 514 2.57 -30.21 -20.87
CA LEU A 514 2.12 -30.22 -19.48
C LEU A 514 2.41 -31.58 -18.83
N GLU A 515 2.02 -32.67 -19.48
CA GLU A 515 2.27 -34.02 -18.96
C GLU A 515 3.75 -34.37 -18.92
N GLU A 516 4.55 -33.91 -19.88
CA GLU A 516 6.00 -34.12 -19.88
C GLU A 516 6.67 -33.38 -18.72
N LEU A 517 6.32 -32.11 -18.48
CA LEU A 517 6.88 -31.34 -17.37
C LEU A 517 6.50 -31.91 -16.00
N LYS A 518 5.31 -32.50 -15.86
CA LYS A 518 4.91 -33.24 -14.65
C LYS A 518 5.78 -34.47 -14.44
N LYS A 519 5.97 -35.29 -15.48
CA LYS A 519 6.81 -36.50 -15.42
C LYS A 519 8.26 -36.19 -15.07
N GLU A 520 8.80 -35.10 -15.60
CA GLU A 520 10.14 -34.61 -15.29
C GLU A 520 10.28 -33.99 -13.88
N GLY A 521 9.17 -33.78 -13.15
CA GLY A 521 9.19 -33.11 -11.85
C GLY A 521 9.59 -31.64 -11.93
N ILE A 522 9.17 -30.95 -13.00
CA ILE A 522 9.38 -29.52 -13.19
C ILE A 522 8.18 -28.71 -12.67
N ILE A 523 6.98 -29.26 -12.80
CA ILE A 523 5.71 -28.69 -12.32
C ILE A 523 4.91 -29.75 -11.58
#